data_AF-A0A957PGA6-F1
#
_entry.id   AF-A0A957PGA6-F1
#
_cell.length_a   1.000
_cell.length_b   1.000
_cell.length_c   1.000
_cell.angle_alpha   90.00
_cell.angle_beta   90.00
_cell.angle_gamma   90.00
#
_symmetry.space_group_name_H-M   'P 1'
#
loop_
_entity.id
_entity.type
_entity.pdbx_description
1 polymer ?
#
loop_
_entity_poly.entity_id
_entity_poly.type
_entity_poly.pdbx_seq_one_letter_code
_entity_poly.pdbx_strand_id
1 'polypeptide(L)'
;MTTSTVEDRAEQIAAAEPTATFQTDQVFTVAGGHFIHDTYSAFIAPLIPLLQERLGVGYAGAGSLAIYAQMPSLLNPFIGYLADRVS
;
A
#
# COMPACT_ATOMS: atom_id res chain seq x y z
N MET A 1 44.37 -27.49 11.38
CA MET A 1 43.25 -26.77 12.04
C MET A 1 42.62 -25.82 11.02
N THR A 2 42.14 -26.37 9.89
CA THR A 2 41.69 -25.55 8.72
C THR A 2 40.58 -26.25 7.92
N THR A 3 40.41 -27.57 8.08
CA THR A 3 39.37 -28.37 7.42
C THR A 3 37.98 -28.16 8.05
N SER A 4 37.90 -28.05 9.37
CA SER A 4 36.61 -27.87 10.09
C SER A 4 35.85 -26.60 9.68
N THR A 5 36.54 -25.51 9.34
CA THR A 5 35.90 -24.24 8.93
C THR A 5 35.32 -24.31 7.51
N VAL A 6 35.81 -25.22 6.66
CA VAL A 6 35.32 -25.36 5.27
C VAL A 6 34.08 -26.26 5.25
N GLU A 7 34.07 -27.33 6.05
CA GLU A 7 32.89 -28.20 6.23
C GLU A 7 31.74 -27.45 6.91
N ASP A 8 32.03 -26.66 7.95
CA ASP A 8 31.02 -25.85 8.66
C ASP A 8 30.38 -24.76 7.74
N ARG A 9 31.17 -24.18 6.82
CA ARG A 9 30.63 -23.28 5.78
C ARG A 9 29.83 -24.04 4.72
N ALA A 10 30.22 -25.25 4.36
CA ALA A 10 29.49 -26.07 3.39
C ALA A 10 28.14 -26.53 3.96
N GLU A 11 28.08 -26.90 5.23
CA GLU A 11 26.84 -27.21 5.95
C GLU A 11 25.96 -25.97 6.14
N GLN A 12 26.55 -24.80 6.43
CA GLN A 12 25.82 -23.54 6.55
C GLN A 12 25.25 -23.05 5.20
N ILE A 13 25.91 -23.33 4.07
CA ILE A 13 25.39 -23.05 2.72
C ILE A 13 24.32 -24.08 2.32
N ALA A 14 24.46 -25.34 2.73
CA ALA A 14 23.44 -26.37 2.53
C ALA A 14 22.19 -26.15 3.41
N ALA A 15 22.36 -25.51 4.56
CA ALA A 15 21.29 -25.02 5.43
C ALA A 15 20.76 -23.64 5.01
N ALA A 16 21.08 -23.15 3.81
CA ALA A 16 20.42 -21.98 3.25
C ALA A 16 18.91 -22.26 3.21
N GLU A 17 18.18 -21.44 3.99
CA GLU A 17 16.73 -21.44 4.13
C GLU A 17 16.05 -21.71 2.78
N PRO A 18 14.99 -22.54 2.74
CA PRO A 18 14.24 -22.79 1.52
C PRO A 18 13.87 -21.44 0.91
N THR A 19 14.27 -21.19 -0.33
CA THR A 19 14.04 -19.92 -1.01
C THR A 19 12.54 -19.68 -1.01
N ALA A 20 12.07 -18.76 -0.15
CA ALA A 20 10.66 -18.48 0.02
C ALA A 20 10.06 -18.18 -1.35
N THR A 21 9.08 -18.98 -1.76
CA THR A 21 8.44 -18.81 -3.07
C THR A 21 7.79 -17.43 -3.11
N PHE A 22 8.10 -16.65 -4.13
CA PHE A 22 7.55 -15.31 -4.29
C PHE A 22 6.03 -15.36 -4.43
N GLN A 23 5.31 -14.60 -3.60
CA GLN A 23 3.85 -14.61 -3.53
C GLN A 23 3.24 -13.65 -4.57
N THR A 24 3.49 -13.93 -5.85
CA THR A 24 3.12 -13.06 -6.98
C THR A 24 1.66 -12.60 -6.92
N ASP A 25 0.74 -13.52 -6.64
CA ASP A 25 -0.70 -13.25 -6.67
C ASP A 25 -1.12 -12.24 -5.58
N GLN A 26 -0.56 -12.38 -4.38
CA GLN A 26 -0.83 -11.46 -3.27
C GLN A 26 -0.25 -10.08 -3.55
N VAL A 27 1.00 -10.04 -4.05
CA VAL A 27 1.66 -8.78 -4.41
C VAL A 27 0.87 -8.05 -5.49
N PHE A 28 0.44 -8.74 -6.54
CA PHE A 28 -0.38 -8.14 -7.60
C PHE A 28 -1.72 -7.62 -7.07
N THR A 29 -2.35 -8.35 -6.15
CA THR A 29 -3.62 -7.93 -5.53
C THR A 29 -3.45 -6.62 -4.77
N VAL A 30 -2.43 -6.52 -3.91
CA VAL A 30 -2.16 -5.32 -3.12
C VAL A 30 -1.73 -4.17 -4.03
N ALA A 31 -0.82 -4.41 -4.97
CA ALA A 31 -0.33 -3.39 -5.90
C ALA A 31 -1.44 -2.85 -6.80
N GLY A 32 -2.32 -3.72 -7.32
CA GLY A 32 -3.47 -3.32 -8.13
C GLY A 32 -4.47 -2.48 -7.34
N GLY A 33 -4.78 -2.88 -6.10
CA GLY A 33 -5.63 -2.09 -5.20
C GLY A 33 -5.05 -0.70 -4.92
N HIS A 34 -3.75 -0.63 -4.63
CA HIS A 34 -3.05 0.63 -4.39
C HIS A 34 -3.02 1.52 -5.64
N PHE A 35 -2.73 0.92 -6.81
CA PHE A 35 -2.75 1.64 -8.08
C PHE A 35 -4.11 2.28 -8.38
N ILE A 36 -5.20 1.55 -8.19
CA ILE A 36 -6.56 2.07 -8.39
C ILE A 36 -6.85 3.19 -7.41
N HIS A 37 -6.52 3.00 -6.13
CA HIS A 37 -6.74 4.00 -5.08
C HIS A 37 -6.01 5.32 -5.38
N ASP A 38 -4.75 5.25 -5.76
CA ASP A 38 -3.92 6.42 -6.05
C ASP A 38 -4.33 7.10 -7.34
N THR A 39 -4.72 6.32 -8.36
CA THR A 39 -5.31 6.86 -9.58
C THR A 39 -6.59 7.62 -9.28
N TYR A 40 -7.53 7.03 -8.53
CA TYR A 40 -8.78 7.70 -8.17
C TYR A 40 -8.54 9.06 -7.48
N SER A 41 -7.67 9.10 -6.48
CA SER A 41 -7.39 10.32 -5.73
C SER A 41 -6.66 11.37 -6.58
N ALA A 42 -5.71 10.98 -7.43
CA ALA A 42 -4.97 11.88 -8.31
C ALA A 42 -5.87 12.60 -9.33
N PHE A 43 -6.99 12.00 -9.74
CA PHE A 43 -7.92 12.60 -10.69
C PHE A 43 -8.73 13.78 -10.12
N ILE A 44 -8.76 13.98 -8.80
CA ILE A 44 -9.48 15.10 -8.20
C ILE A 44 -8.88 16.44 -8.63
N ALA A 45 -7.55 16.57 -8.62
CA ALA A 45 -6.85 17.82 -8.93
C ALA A 45 -7.19 18.39 -10.34
N PRO A 46 -7.10 17.62 -11.44
CA PRO A 46 -7.46 18.14 -12.77
C PRO A 46 -8.96 18.42 -12.93
N LEU A 47 -9.83 17.83 -12.10
CA LEU A 47 -11.28 18.08 -12.15
C LEU A 47 -11.71 19.35 -11.41
N ILE A 48 -10.87 19.92 -10.55
CA ILE A 48 -11.21 21.10 -9.75
C ILE A 48 -11.77 22.25 -10.59
N PRO A 49 -11.14 22.71 -11.70
CA PRO A 49 -11.67 23.83 -12.48
C PRO A 49 -13.07 23.55 -13.04
N LEU A 50 -13.31 22.32 -13.49
CA LEU A 50 -14.60 21.89 -14.03
C LEU A 50 -15.67 21.84 -12.92
N LEU A 51 -15.32 21.37 -11.73
CA LEU A 51 -16.24 21.37 -10.58
C LEU A 51 -16.60 22.79 -10.15
N GLN A 52 -15.64 23.73 -10.14
CA GLN A 52 -15.89 25.14 -9.86
C GLN A 52 -16.86 25.76 -10.89
N GLU A 53 -16.63 25.50 -12.19
CA GLU A 53 -17.49 26.00 -13.27
C GLU A 53 -18.91 25.42 -13.19
N ARG A 54 -19.04 24.10 -12.99
CA ARG A 54 -20.33 23.40 -13.10
C ARG A 54 -21.18 23.44 -11.84
N LEU A 55 -20.55 23.50 -10.67
CA LEU A 55 -21.24 23.51 -9.37
C LEU A 55 -21.22 24.89 -8.70
N GLY A 56 -20.51 25.88 -9.27
CA GLY A 56 -20.40 27.22 -8.70
C GLY A 56 -19.65 27.27 -7.37
N VAL A 57 -18.81 26.26 -7.08
CA VAL A 57 -18.08 26.18 -5.81
C VAL A 57 -16.83 27.07 -5.81
N GLY A 58 -16.65 27.85 -4.74
CA GLY A 58 -15.43 28.62 -4.53
C GLY A 58 -14.24 27.76 -4.08
N TYR A 59 -13.07 28.36 -3.91
CA TYR A 59 -11.84 27.65 -3.52
C TYR A 59 -11.97 26.87 -2.22
N ALA A 60 -12.74 27.37 -1.24
CA ALA A 60 -12.97 26.67 0.01
C ALA A 60 -13.74 25.34 -0.20
N GLY A 61 -14.77 25.35 -1.06
CA GLY A 61 -15.54 24.14 -1.38
C GLY A 61 -14.78 23.18 -2.29
N ALA A 62 -14.00 23.71 -3.25
CA ALA A 62 -13.12 22.90 -4.07
C ALA A 62 -12.01 22.24 -3.22
N GLY A 63 -11.41 22.97 -2.27
CA GLY A 63 -10.39 22.44 -1.38
C GLY A 63 -10.91 21.44 -0.35
N SER A 64 -12.17 21.57 0.09
CA SER A 64 -12.76 20.63 1.07
C SER A 64 -12.96 19.21 0.51
N LEU A 65 -12.99 19.05 -0.82
CA LEU A 65 -12.98 17.73 -1.46
C LEU A 65 -11.79 16.87 -1.01
N ALA A 66 -10.62 17.48 -0.80
CA ALA A 66 -9.44 16.76 -0.30
C ALA A 66 -9.65 16.25 1.14
N ILE A 67 -10.36 17.02 1.97
CA ILE A 67 -10.71 16.62 3.34
C ILE A 67 -11.65 15.40 3.29
N TYR A 68 -12.69 15.45 2.46
CA TYR A 68 -13.63 14.33 2.34
C TYR A 68 -12.99 13.08 1.74
N ALA A 69 -12.08 13.24 0.78
CA ALA A 69 -11.32 12.12 0.21
C ALA A 69 -10.42 11.46 1.26
N GLN A 70 -9.85 12.25 2.19
CA GLN A 70 -8.95 11.74 3.24
C GLN A 70 -9.69 11.26 4.50
N MET A 71 -10.89 11.77 4.79
CA MET A 71 -11.67 11.44 5.98
C MET A 71 -11.77 9.93 6.30
N PRO A 72 -11.97 9.03 5.31
CA PRO A 72 -12.00 7.59 5.58
C PRO A 72 -10.75 7.04 6.29
N SER A 73 -9.57 7.67 6.09
CA SER A 73 -8.31 7.26 6.72
C SER A 73 -8.33 7.35 8.25
N LEU A 74 -9.25 8.11 8.84
CA LEU A 74 -9.48 8.13 10.28
C LEU A 74 -9.91 6.75 10.82
N LEU A 75 -10.44 5.88 9.95
CA LEU A 75 -10.82 4.52 10.29
C LEU A 75 -9.65 3.53 10.27
N ASN A 76 -8.47 3.93 9.76
CA ASN A 76 -7.31 3.04 9.64
C ASN A 76 -6.93 2.33 10.95
N PRO A 77 -6.91 2.98 12.14
CA PRO A 77 -6.61 2.30 13.40
C PRO A 77 -7.62 1.19 13.74
N PHE A 78 -8.90 1.39 13.42
CA PHE A 78 -9.95 0.40 13.65
C PHE A 78 -9.84 -0.77 12.68
N ILE A 79 -9.51 -0.49 11.42
CA ILE A 79 -9.27 -1.51 10.40
C ILE A 79 -8.06 -2.36 10.79
N GLY A 80 -6.96 -1.72 11.24
CA GLY A 80 -5.78 -2.41 11.75
C GLY A 80 -6.09 -3.31 12.95
N TYR A 81 -6.80 -2.76 13.95
CA TYR A 81 -7.24 -3.54 15.10
C TYR A 81 -8.11 -4.75 14.72
N LEU A 82 -9.01 -4.59 13.74
CA LEU A 82 -9.83 -5.69 13.26
C LEU A 82 -9.00 -6.74 12.51
N ALA A 83 -8.04 -6.31 11.68
CA ALA A 83 -7.13 -7.20 10.97
C ALA A 83 -6.32 -8.07 11.94
N ASP A 84 -5.76 -7.47 13.00
CA ASP A 84 -4.99 -8.19 14.02
C ASP A 84 -5.80 -9.23 14.80
N ARG A 85 -7.13 -9.06 14.89
CA ARG A 85 -8.02 -9.98 15.63
C ARG A 85 -8.57 -11.11 14.77
N VAL A 86 -8.70 -10.89 13.46
CA VAL A 86 -9.37 -11.80 12.52
C VAL A 86 -8.38 -12.60 11.68
N SER A 87 -7.16 -12.08 11.47
CA SER A 87 -6.07 -12.75 10.77
C SER A 87 -5.14 -13.52 11.71
#